data_AF-A0A8S4SJ04-F1
#
_entry.id   AF-A0A8S4SJ04-F1
#
_cell.length_a   1.000
_cell.length_b   1.000
_cell.length_c   1.000
_cell.angle_alpha   90.00
_cell.angle_beta   90.00
_cell.angle_gamma   90.00
#
_symmetry.space_group_name_H-M   'P 1'
#
loop_
_entity.id
_entity.type
_entity.pdbx_description
1 polymer ?
#
loop_
_entity_poly.entity_id
_entity_poly.type
_entity_poly.pdbx_seq_one_letter_code
_entity_poly.pdbx_strand_id
1 'polypeptide(L)'
;MGYVPGTGLGAASDGRLRPVEARATPPGKSLDHCMALSEKMASQDPLKVEQKLKRLQKKEEERNKRAYEREKERERRNVFNFLNNTLGQKPEQTTNVASIDIKQSTSKDLNIEQFKLEEDCRKIENEIVKLNSTLSKYPQGTNGYRSIAMQVSEKNKELSTLRNKEMQIAKEQKQRKDKQKMTVF
;
A
#
# COMPACT_ATOMS: atom_id res chain seq x y z
N MET A 1 -61.14 20.69 -4.16
CA MET A 1 -60.58 19.34 -3.94
C MET A 1 -59.08 19.49 -3.72
N GLY A 2 -58.69 19.78 -2.47
CA GLY A 2 -57.31 20.09 -2.10
C GLY A 2 -56.76 19.03 -1.16
N TYR A 3 -55.44 18.87 -1.17
CA TYR A 3 -54.74 18.01 -0.22
C TYR A 3 -54.97 18.49 1.22
N VAL A 4 -55.30 17.57 2.12
CA VAL A 4 -55.39 17.81 3.56
C VAL A 4 -54.24 17.08 4.24
N PRO A 5 -53.40 17.77 5.04
CA PRO A 5 -52.27 17.12 5.72
C PRO A 5 -52.79 16.05 6.68
N GLY A 6 -52.20 14.86 6.64
CA GLY A 6 -52.57 13.73 7.50
C GLY A 6 -53.62 12.77 6.91
N THR A 7 -54.10 12.99 5.69
CA THR A 7 -55.05 12.08 5.01
C THR A 7 -54.41 11.25 3.89
N GLY A 8 -53.08 11.26 3.78
CA GLY A 8 -52.34 10.54 2.74
C GLY A 8 -52.09 9.08 3.07
N LEU A 9 -51.71 8.29 2.06
CA LEU A 9 -51.22 6.92 2.25
C LEU A 9 -49.75 6.91 2.67
N GLY A 10 -49.41 6.10 3.67
CA GLY A 10 -48.04 5.90 4.17
C GLY A 10 -47.94 6.00 5.69
N ALA A 11 -46.79 5.64 6.26
CA ALA A 11 -46.59 5.62 7.72
C ALA A 11 -46.73 6.99 8.40
N ALA A 12 -46.45 8.08 7.67
CA ALA A 12 -46.58 9.46 8.15
C ALA A 12 -47.86 10.15 7.65
N SER A 13 -48.75 9.45 6.93
CA SER A 13 -49.98 9.99 6.35
C SER A 13 -49.82 11.24 5.46
N ASP A 14 -48.63 11.45 4.88
CA ASP A 14 -48.31 12.61 4.04
C ASP A 14 -48.71 12.44 2.56
N GLY A 15 -48.92 11.22 2.09
CA GLY A 15 -49.29 10.95 0.68
C GLY A 15 -48.26 11.51 -0.33
N ARG A 16 -48.65 11.61 -1.61
CA ARG A 16 -47.78 12.16 -2.67
C ARG A 16 -48.44 13.37 -3.33
N LEU A 17 -47.83 14.54 -3.14
CA LEU A 17 -48.27 15.82 -3.71
C LEU A 17 -47.79 16.05 -5.15
N ARG A 18 -46.72 15.35 -5.57
CA ARG A 18 -46.16 15.52 -6.91
C ARG A 18 -47.04 14.79 -7.94
N PRO A 19 -47.36 15.41 -9.08
CA PRO A 19 -48.00 14.73 -10.19
C PRO A 19 -47.24 13.45 -10.53
N VAL A 20 -47.98 12.36 -10.69
CA VAL A 20 -47.43 11.08 -11.16
C VAL A 20 -47.87 10.91 -12.60
N GLU A 21 -46.95 10.51 -13.46
CA GLU A 21 -47.25 10.19 -14.85
C GLU A 21 -48.24 9.02 -14.90
N ALA A 22 -49.40 9.24 -15.53
CA ALA A 22 -50.38 8.19 -15.73
C ALA A 22 -49.93 7.30 -16.90
N ARG A 23 -49.53 6.06 -16.59
CA ARG A 23 -49.18 5.08 -17.62
C ARG A 23 -50.44 4.31 -18.01
N ALA A 24 -50.91 4.47 -19.24
CA ALA A 24 -52.04 3.73 -19.76
C ALA A 24 -51.69 2.23 -19.85
N THR A 25 -52.43 1.40 -19.11
CA THR A 25 -52.33 -0.05 -19.21
C THR A 25 -53.29 -0.57 -20.28
N PRO A 26 -52.93 -1.67 -20.97
CA PRO A 26 -53.83 -2.28 -21.94
C PRO A 26 -55.11 -2.78 -21.24
N PRO A 27 -56.31 -2.49 -21.80
CA PRO A 27 -57.56 -2.93 -21.20
C PRO A 27 -57.65 -4.46 -21.16
N GLY A 28 -58.28 -4.99 -20.11
CA GLY A 28 -58.52 -6.43 -19.95
C GLY A 28 -57.31 -7.27 -19.51
N LYS A 29 -56.21 -6.64 -19.08
CA LYS A 29 -55.03 -7.37 -18.55
C LYS A 29 -54.79 -7.06 -17.07
N SER A 30 -54.28 -8.05 -16.34
CA SER A 30 -53.93 -7.89 -14.92
C SER A 30 -52.75 -6.95 -14.72
N LEU A 31 -52.67 -6.35 -13.52
CA LEU A 31 -51.55 -5.50 -13.13
C LEU A 31 -50.22 -6.25 -13.21
N ASP A 32 -50.20 -7.52 -12.79
CA ASP A 32 -49.02 -8.38 -12.84
C ASP A 32 -48.49 -8.57 -14.27
N HIS A 33 -49.41 -8.73 -15.24
CA HIS A 33 -49.04 -8.81 -16.66
C HIS A 33 -48.45 -7.49 -17.17
N CYS A 34 -48.98 -6.35 -16.72
CA CYS A 34 -48.44 -5.03 -17.05
C CYS A 34 -47.05 -4.81 -16.44
N MET A 35 -46.83 -5.29 -15.22
CA MET A 35 -45.54 -5.23 -14.54
C MET A 35 -44.49 -6.08 -15.26
N ALA A 36 -44.83 -7.33 -15.61
CA ALA A 36 -43.94 -8.22 -16.35
C ALA A 36 -43.55 -7.66 -17.74
N LEU A 37 -44.47 -6.99 -18.44
CA LEU A 37 -44.17 -6.27 -19.68
C LEU A 37 -43.20 -5.11 -19.46
N SER A 38 -43.42 -4.33 -18.40
CA SER A 38 -42.53 -3.21 -18.05
C SER A 38 -41.12 -3.70 -17.69
N GLU A 39 -41.00 -4.82 -16.96
CA GLU A 39 -39.71 -5.42 -16.64
C GLU A 39 -39.00 -5.95 -17.89
N LYS A 40 -39.72 -6.61 -18.80
CA LYS A 40 -39.19 -7.08 -20.09
C LYS A 40 -38.69 -5.92 -20.95
N MET A 41 -39.44 -4.82 -21.02
CA MET A 41 -39.01 -3.61 -21.74
C MET A 41 -37.79 -2.96 -21.06
N ALA A 42 -37.77 -2.87 -19.73
CA ALA A 42 -36.65 -2.29 -18.99
C ALA A 42 -35.37 -3.14 -19.02
N SER A 43 -35.49 -4.44 -19.28
CA SER A 43 -34.35 -5.36 -19.47
C SER A 43 -33.87 -5.44 -20.91
N GLN A 44 -34.61 -4.86 -21.86
CA GLN A 44 -34.19 -4.68 -23.25
C GLN A 44 -33.42 -3.36 -23.47
N ASP A 45 -33.40 -2.45 -22.49
CA ASP A 45 -32.57 -1.24 -22.52
C ASP A 45 -31.07 -1.64 -22.56
N PRO A 46 -30.35 -1.43 -23.68
CA PRO A 46 -28.98 -1.90 -23.83
C PRO A 46 -28.04 -1.30 -22.77
N LEU A 47 -28.31 -0.05 -22.34
CA LEU A 47 -27.55 0.66 -21.32
C LEU A 47 -27.66 0.02 -19.92
N LYS A 48 -28.82 -0.53 -19.56
CA LYS A 48 -29.03 -1.20 -18.26
C LYS A 48 -28.43 -2.60 -18.24
N VAL A 49 -28.44 -3.29 -19.38
CA VAL A 49 -27.79 -4.60 -19.55
C VAL A 49 -26.28 -4.48 -19.37
N GLU A 50 -25.65 -3.48 -19.99
CA GLU A 50 -24.22 -3.22 -19.85
C GLU A 50 -23.83 -2.87 -18.41
N GLN A 51 -24.61 -2.01 -17.74
CA GLN A 51 -24.38 -1.68 -16.33
C GLN A 51 -24.51 -2.90 -15.41
N LYS A 52 -25.47 -3.80 -15.67
CA LYS A 52 -25.64 -5.04 -14.90
C LYS A 52 -24.45 -6.00 -15.11
N LEU A 53 -23.96 -6.13 -16.34
CA LEU A 53 -22.75 -6.91 -16.66
C LEU A 53 -21.51 -6.35 -15.97
N LYS A 54 -21.27 -5.04 -16.04
CA LYS A 54 -20.16 -4.37 -15.33
C LYS A 54 -20.22 -4.59 -13.82
N ARG A 55 -21.43 -4.56 -13.24
CA ARG A 55 -21.62 -4.82 -11.80
C ARG A 55 -21.31 -6.27 -11.42
N LEU A 56 -21.64 -7.23 -12.28
CA LEU A 56 -21.30 -8.65 -12.06
C LEU A 56 -19.79 -8.89 -12.18
N GLN A 57 -19.14 -8.35 -13.21
CA GLN A 57 -17.68 -8.43 -13.39
C GLN A 57 -16.94 -7.87 -12.17
N LYS A 58 -17.32 -6.65 -11.73
CA LYS A 58 -16.72 -6.04 -10.53
C LYS A 58 -16.85 -6.91 -9.29
N LYS A 59 -17.99 -7.60 -9.14
CA LYS A 59 -18.23 -8.50 -7.99
C LYS A 59 -17.38 -9.77 -8.06
N GLU A 60 -17.14 -10.29 -9.26
CA GLU A 60 -16.24 -11.43 -9.46
C GLU A 60 -14.77 -11.06 -9.21
N GLU A 61 -14.34 -9.91 -9.71
CA GLU A 61 -12.98 -9.38 -9.45
C GLU A 61 -12.73 -9.18 -7.96
N GLU A 62 -13.68 -8.59 -7.24
CA GLU A 62 -13.57 -8.39 -5.79
C GLU A 62 -13.52 -9.72 -5.03
N ARG A 63 -14.31 -10.71 -5.46
CA ARG A 63 -14.27 -12.07 -4.89
C ARG A 63 -12.92 -12.74 -5.14
N ASN A 64 -12.37 -12.61 -6.34
CA ASN A 64 -11.09 -13.19 -6.71
C ASN A 64 -9.94 -12.53 -5.92
N LYS A 65 -9.93 -11.20 -5.85
CA LYS A 65 -8.96 -10.44 -5.05
C LYS A 65 -8.95 -10.88 -3.58
N ARG A 66 -10.14 -11.02 -2.98
CA ARG A 66 -10.27 -11.49 -1.59
C ARG A 66 -9.80 -12.94 -1.40
N ALA A 67 -9.99 -13.80 -2.40
CA ALA A 67 -9.48 -15.17 -2.37
C ALA A 67 -7.95 -15.19 -2.40
N TYR A 68 -7.35 -14.41 -3.31
CA TYR A 68 -5.91 -14.26 -3.44
C TYR A 68 -5.25 -13.72 -2.17
N GLU A 69 -5.83 -12.67 -1.55
CA GLU A 69 -5.33 -12.12 -0.29
C GLU A 69 -5.35 -13.15 0.84
N ARG A 70 -6.43 -13.96 0.93
CA ARG A 70 -6.56 -15.04 1.92
C ARG A 70 -5.51 -16.13 1.71
N GLU A 71 -5.21 -16.48 0.47
CA GLU A 71 -4.19 -17.48 0.15
C GLU A 71 -2.78 -16.98 0.50
N LYS A 72 -2.46 -15.73 0.16
CA LYS A 72 -1.21 -15.08 0.55
C LYS A 72 -1.03 -14.99 2.07
N GLU A 73 -2.09 -14.72 2.82
CA GLU A 73 -2.04 -14.77 4.28
C GLU A 73 -1.80 -16.19 4.82
N ARG A 74 -2.39 -17.21 4.20
CA ARG A 74 -2.15 -18.62 4.56
C ARG A 74 -0.72 -19.03 4.30
N GLU A 75 -0.13 -18.62 3.17
CA GLU A 75 1.27 -18.85 2.86
C GLU A 75 2.21 -18.18 3.87
N ARG A 76 1.89 -16.95 4.30
CA ARG A 76 2.63 -16.23 5.36
C ARG A 76 2.52 -16.90 6.72
N ARG A 77 1.36 -17.52 7.03
CA ARG A 77 1.13 -18.25 8.29
C ARG A 77 1.51 -19.73 8.21
N ASN A 78 2.05 -20.19 7.07
CA ASN A 78 2.43 -21.58 6.89
C ASN A 78 3.69 -21.91 7.70
N VAL A 79 3.59 -22.91 8.58
CA VAL A 79 4.66 -23.36 9.47
C VAL A 79 5.90 -23.85 8.72
N PHE A 80 5.73 -24.41 7.52
CA PHE A 80 6.85 -24.88 6.70
C PHE A 80 7.65 -23.71 6.11
N ASN A 81 6.97 -22.65 5.66
CA ASN A 81 7.62 -21.42 5.21
C ASN A 81 8.33 -20.71 6.37
N PHE A 82 7.70 -20.69 7.55
CA PHE A 82 8.34 -20.17 8.76
C PHE A 82 9.62 -20.94 9.09
N LEU A 83 9.57 -22.27 9.16
CA LEU A 83 10.73 -23.12 9.41
C LEU A 83 11.84 -22.91 8.37
N ASN A 84 11.48 -22.81 7.09
CA ASN A 84 12.43 -22.56 6.01
C ASN A 84 13.10 -21.18 6.14
N ASN A 85 12.36 -20.15 6.57
CA ASN A 85 12.90 -18.81 6.81
C ASN A 85 13.73 -18.74 8.11
N THR A 86 13.39 -19.49 9.15
CA THR A 86 14.08 -19.43 10.46
C THR A 86 15.28 -20.35 10.58
N LEU A 87 15.27 -21.50 9.89
CA LEU A 87 16.31 -22.54 9.99
C LEU A 87 17.04 -22.79 8.66
N GLY A 88 16.41 -22.48 7.52
CA GLY A 88 16.84 -22.96 6.20
C GLY A 88 17.59 -21.97 5.32
N GLN A 89 17.56 -20.66 5.57
CA GLN A 89 18.18 -19.70 4.67
C GLN A 89 19.13 -18.73 5.40
N LYS A 90 20.40 -18.76 4.97
CA LYS A 90 21.31 -17.62 5.04
C LYS A 90 20.58 -16.38 4.53
N PRO A 91 20.89 -15.18 5.06
CA PRO A 91 20.19 -13.96 4.69
C PRO A 91 20.51 -13.60 3.23
N GLU A 92 19.75 -14.14 2.28
CA GLU A 92 19.47 -13.44 1.05
C GLU A 92 18.67 -12.23 1.48
N GLN A 93 19.39 -11.13 1.63
CA GLN A 93 18.86 -9.82 1.94
C GLN A 93 17.80 -9.49 0.89
N THR A 94 16.53 -9.75 1.19
CA THR A 94 15.42 -9.00 0.58
C THR A 94 15.41 -7.61 1.19
N THR A 95 16.55 -6.92 1.14
CA THR A 95 16.58 -5.48 1.14
C THR A 95 16.02 -5.08 -0.22
N ASN A 96 14.72 -4.81 -0.28
CA ASN A 96 14.17 -3.82 -1.20
C ASN A 96 14.69 -2.41 -0.83
N VAL A 97 15.98 -2.30 -0.52
CA VAL A 97 16.72 -1.07 -0.66
C VAL A 97 17.13 -1.14 -2.10
N ALA A 98 16.50 -0.33 -2.96
CA ALA A 98 16.93 -0.17 -4.34
C ALA A 98 18.46 -0.15 -4.34
N SER A 99 19.08 -1.22 -4.83
CA SER A 99 20.50 -1.22 -5.13
C SER A 99 20.62 -0.30 -6.33
N ILE A 100 20.66 1.01 -6.04
CA ILE A 100 20.90 2.02 -7.05
C ILE A 100 22.22 1.60 -7.66
N ASP A 101 22.19 1.17 -8.91
CA ASP A 101 23.39 0.85 -9.65
C ASP A 101 24.21 2.13 -9.71
N ILE A 102 25.20 2.24 -8.82
CA ILE A 102 26.12 3.38 -8.68
C ILE A 102 26.80 3.70 -10.03
N LYS A 103 26.86 2.70 -10.92
CA LYS A 103 27.37 2.81 -12.29
C LYS A 103 26.44 3.52 -13.27
N GLN A 104 25.12 3.49 -13.06
CA GLN A 104 24.10 4.05 -13.95
C GLN A 104 23.65 5.47 -13.54
N SER A 105 23.85 5.86 -12.28
CA SER A 105 23.47 7.19 -11.78
C SER A 105 24.33 8.31 -12.37
N THR A 106 23.80 9.53 -12.53
CA THR A 106 24.59 10.68 -13.02
C THR A 106 25.55 11.22 -11.95
N SER A 107 26.52 12.06 -12.32
CA SER A 107 27.45 12.67 -11.34
C SER A 107 26.74 13.57 -10.33
N LYS A 108 25.64 14.23 -10.74
CA LYS A 108 24.81 15.04 -9.84
C LYS A 108 24.06 14.16 -8.85
N ASP A 109 23.52 13.04 -9.31
CA ASP A 109 22.82 12.08 -8.45
C ASP A 109 23.77 11.49 -7.40
N LEU A 110 25.02 11.16 -7.78
CA LEU A 110 26.02 10.67 -6.83
C LEU A 110 26.36 11.68 -5.73
N ASN A 111 26.34 12.99 -6.03
CA ASN A 111 26.57 14.03 -5.02
C ASN A 111 25.37 14.13 -4.06
N ILE A 112 24.15 14.05 -4.59
CA ILE A 112 22.92 14.06 -3.78
C ILE A 112 22.87 12.84 -2.88
N GLU A 113 23.18 11.65 -3.40
CA GLU A 113 23.22 10.41 -2.63
C GLU A 113 24.34 10.43 -1.57
N GLN A 114 25.51 10.98 -1.89
CA GLN A 114 26.56 11.20 -0.88
C GLN A 114 26.05 12.08 0.26
N PHE A 115 25.41 13.21 -0.05
CA PHE A 115 24.88 14.11 0.97
C PHE A 115 23.81 13.43 1.85
N LYS A 116 22.90 12.66 1.25
CA LYS A 116 21.90 11.88 2.01
C LYS A 116 22.55 10.86 2.94
N LEU A 117 23.54 10.12 2.45
CA LEU A 117 24.27 9.14 3.27
C LEU A 117 25.03 9.81 4.41
N GLU A 118 25.62 10.99 4.19
CA GLU A 118 26.28 11.76 5.26
C GLU A 118 25.27 12.21 6.33
N GLU A 119 24.09 12.69 5.95
CA GLU A 119 23.03 13.02 6.90
C GLU A 119 22.56 11.80 7.69
N ASP A 120 22.36 10.65 7.02
CA ASP A 120 21.89 9.43 7.67
C ASP A 120 22.96 8.85 8.61
N CYS A 121 24.24 8.89 8.23
CA CYS A 121 25.36 8.59 9.12
C CYS A 121 25.32 9.48 10.38
N ARG A 122 25.16 10.80 10.23
CA ARG A 122 25.07 11.72 11.37
C ARG A 122 23.87 11.42 12.27
N LYS A 123 22.72 11.05 11.71
CA LYS A 123 21.53 10.66 12.50
C LYS A 123 21.81 9.42 13.34
N ILE A 124 22.41 8.39 12.75
CA ILE A 124 22.74 7.15 13.46
C ILE A 124 23.83 7.37 14.50
N GLU A 125 24.87 8.17 14.21
CA GLU A 125 25.90 8.57 15.18
C GLU A 125 25.28 9.24 16.41
N ASN A 126 24.37 10.20 16.19
CA ASN A 126 23.65 10.86 17.27
C ASN A 126 22.77 9.89 18.08
N GLU A 127 22.14 8.92 17.42
CA GLU A 127 21.35 7.89 18.10
C GLU A 127 22.24 6.95 18.94
N ILE A 128 23.40 6.54 18.43
CA ILE A 128 24.39 5.77 19.18
C ILE A 128 24.84 6.54 20.42
N VAL A 129 25.11 7.84 20.31
CA VAL A 129 25.45 8.69 21.46
C VAL A 129 24.33 8.72 22.49
N LYS A 130 23.07 8.86 22.05
CA LYS A 130 21.90 8.80 22.94
C LYS A 130 21.79 7.45 23.64
N LEU A 131 21.89 6.35 22.90
CA LEU A 131 21.83 5.00 23.45
C LEU A 131 22.97 4.74 24.44
N ASN A 132 24.19 5.17 24.14
CA ASN A 132 25.32 5.08 25.07
C ASN A 132 25.09 5.91 26.35
N SER A 133 24.46 7.08 26.24
CA SER A 133 24.09 7.90 27.40
C SER A 133 22.99 7.25 28.25
N THR A 134 22.12 6.45 27.64
CA THR A 134 21.14 5.65 28.40
C THR A 134 21.80 4.43 29.02
N LEU A 135 22.72 3.78 28.31
CA LEU A 135 23.44 2.60 28.76
C LEU A 135 24.26 2.88 30.02
N SER A 136 24.90 4.05 30.10
CA SER A 136 25.67 4.46 31.28
C SER A 136 24.83 4.66 32.55
N LYS A 137 23.50 4.83 32.42
CA LYS A 137 22.57 4.97 33.55
C LYS A 137 22.14 3.63 34.13
N TYR A 138 22.28 2.53 33.39
CA TYR A 138 21.86 1.20 33.84
C TYR A 138 23.05 0.42 34.44
N PRO A 139 22.86 -0.29 35.56
CA PRO A 139 23.90 -1.15 36.12
C PRO A 139 24.17 -2.35 35.22
N GLN A 140 25.45 -2.69 35.11
CA GLN A 140 25.98 -3.81 34.33
C GLN A 140 25.27 -5.12 34.73
N GLY A 141 24.83 -5.88 33.74
CA GLY A 141 24.18 -7.19 33.95
C GLY A 141 22.65 -7.17 34.03
N THR A 142 22.02 -6.00 34.10
CA THR A 142 20.55 -5.86 34.04
C THR A 142 20.02 -6.21 32.65
N ASN A 143 18.81 -6.74 32.54
CA ASN A 143 18.14 -6.99 31.25
C ASN A 143 18.05 -5.73 30.39
N GLY A 144 17.78 -4.57 31.00
CA GLY A 144 17.79 -3.26 30.33
C GLY A 144 19.15 -2.90 29.73
N TYR A 145 20.24 -3.16 30.46
CA TYR A 145 21.60 -2.95 29.96
C TYR A 145 21.89 -3.83 28.74
N ARG A 146 21.54 -5.12 28.79
CA ARG A 146 21.74 -6.06 27.68
C ARG A 146 20.94 -5.65 26.43
N SER A 147 19.69 -5.24 26.61
CA SER A 147 18.83 -4.78 25.50
C SER A 147 19.41 -3.54 24.82
N ILE A 148 19.83 -2.53 25.59
CA ILE A 148 20.40 -1.30 25.04
C ILE A 148 21.76 -1.58 24.39
N ALA A 149 22.61 -2.43 25.00
CA ALA A 149 23.88 -2.84 24.40
C ALA A 149 23.70 -3.57 23.06
N MET A 150 22.65 -4.40 22.94
CA MET A 150 22.29 -5.05 21.68
C MET A 150 21.88 -4.01 20.62
N GLN A 151 21.02 -3.04 20.97
CA GLN A 151 20.64 -1.95 20.08
C GLN A 151 21.83 -1.11 19.62
N VAL A 152 22.78 -0.81 20.53
CA VAL A 152 24.03 -0.12 20.17
C VAL A 152 24.84 -0.94 19.17
N SER A 153 24.93 -2.26 19.35
CA SER A 153 25.62 -3.14 18.40
C SER A 153 24.95 -3.13 17.02
N GLU A 154 23.62 -3.18 16.97
CA GLU A 154 22.85 -3.12 15.72
C GLU A 154 23.04 -1.78 15.00
N LYS A 155 22.95 -0.66 15.71
CA LYS A 155 23.19 0.68 15.14
C LYS A 155 24.62 0.86 14.65
N ASN A 156 25.61 0.29 15.34
CA ASN A 156 27.00 0.29 14.86
C ASN A 156 27.18 -0.52 13.56
N LYS A 157 26.48 -1.66 13.43
CA LYS A 157 26.47 -2.44 12.18
C LYS A 157 25.85 -1.63 11.05
N GLU A 158 24.70 -1.00 11.30
CA GLU A 158 24.02 -0.13 10.33
C GLU A 158 24.94 1.01 9.87
N LEU A 159 25.59 1.70 10.82
CA LEU A 159 26.58 2.74 10.53
C LEU A 159 27.72 2.22 9.65
N SER A 160 28.28 1.05 9.97
CA SER A 160 29.32 0.43 9.15
C SER A 160 28.86 0.17 7.72
N THR A 161 27.61 -0.28 7.52
CA THR A 161 27.07 -0.49 6.17
C THR A 161 26.92 0.81 5.39
N LEU A 162 26.48 1.90 6.02
CA LEU A 162 26.37 3.22 5.38
C LEU A 162 27.75 3.78 5.02
N ARG A 163 28.74 3.67 5.92
CA ARG A 163 30.14 4.07 5.65
C ARG A 163 30.75 3.28 4.49
N ASN A 164 30.44 2.00 4.37
CA ASN A 164 30.88 1.20 3.22
C ASN A 164 30.27 1.69 1.90
N LYS A 165 28.98 2.08 1.91
CA LYS A 165 28.32 2.67 0.73
C LYS A 165 28.91 4.04 0.37
N GLU A 166 29.15 4.89 1.37
CA GLU A 166 29.83 6.18 1.21
C GLU A 166 31.19 6.00 0.53
N MET A 167 32.00 5.04 1.00
CA MET A 167 33.29 4.73 0.39
C MET A 167 33.17 4.26 -1.06
N GLN A 168 32.15 3.47 -1.41
CA GLN A 168 31.90 3.04 -2.78
C GLN A 168 31.55 4.21 -3.70
N ILE A 169 30.68 5.11 -3.25
CA ILE A 169 30.32 6.32 -4.00
C ILE A 169 31.54 7.23 -4.18
N ALA A 170 32.35 7.44 -3.14
CA ALA A 170 33.56 8.24 -3.23
C ALA A 170 34.58 7.67 -4.24
N LYS A 171 34.74 6.33 -4.27
CA LYS A 171 35.58 5.65 -5.27
C LYS A 171 35.06 5.86 -6.69
N GLU A 172 33.76 5.70 -6.91
CA GLU A 172 33.13 5.92 -8.21
C GLU A 172 33.28 7.39 -8.66
N GLN A 173 33.02 8.35 -7.78
CA GLN A 173 33.18 9.77 -8.10
C GLN A 173 34.63 10.10 -8.49
N LYS A 174 35.62 9.54 -7.77
CA LYS A 174 37.04 9.70 -8.12
C LYS A 174 37.33 9.12 -9.50
N GLN A 175 36.87 7.90 -9.78
CA GLN A 175 37.04 7.26 -11.08
C GLN A 175 36.45 8.09 -12.23
N ARG A 176 35.27 8.69 -12.03
CA ARG A 176 34.64 9.56 -13.04
C ARG A 176 35.40 10.86 -13.25
N LYS A 177 35.88 11.50 -12.19
CA LYS A 177 36.73 12.71 -12.27
C LYS A 177 38.04 12.40 -13.01
N ASP A 178 38.66 11.27 -12.71
CA ASP A 178 39.90 10.85 -13.37
C ASP A 178 39.65 10.54 -14.86
N LYS A 179 38.56 9.83 -15.19
CA LYS A 179 38.16 9.62 -16.60
C LYS A 179 37.92 10.94 -17.33
N GLN A 180 37.20 11.88 -16.72
CA GLN A 180 36.92 13.18 -17.33
C GLN A 180 38.21 13.94 -17.68
N LYS A 181 39.20 13.96 -16.77
CA LYS A 181 40.52 14.57 -17.02
C LYS A 181 41.25 13.94 -18.20
N MET A 182 41.12 12.63 -18.39
CA MET A 182 41.77 11.89 -19.47
C MET A 182 41.06 12.01 -20.82
N THR A 183 39.83 12.53 -20.86
CA THR A 183 39.01 12.65 -22.08
C THR A 183 38.93 14.07 -22.64
N VAL A 184 39.47 15.07 -21.94
CA VAL A 184 39.58 16.44 -22.45
C VAL A 184 40.90 16.54 -23.20
N PHE A 185 40.83 16.49 -24.54
CA PHE A 185 41.95 16.75 -25.46
C PHE A 185 41.80 18.13 -26.07
#